data_AF-A0A1F5V9I0-F1
#
_entry.id   AF-A0A1F5V9I0-F1
#
_cell.length_a   1.000
_cell.length_b   1.000
_cell.length_c   1.000
_cell.angle_alpha   90.00
_cell.angle_beta   90.00
_cell.angle_gamma   90.00
#
_symmetry.space_group_name_H-M   'P 1'
#
loop_
_entity.id
_entity.type
_entity.pdbx_description
1 polymer ?
#
loop_
_entity_poly.entity_id
_entity_poly.type
_entity_poly.pdbx_seq_one_letter_code
_entity_poly.pdbx_strand_id
1 'polypeptide(L)'
;MNTIEQDRKLGTFLGVFTPTILTILGVIMYLRTGWLVGHLGLMQMLIIVAIGNSITLITTLSFSAVATNIRVGVGGAYYIISRSLGLEIGGAIGIPLFLSQTFSVTLYSFGLAESLRYVWHDIPIQKVTFIIVIAVGLLALAGSKIALKTQIPIMILIGISLMAITLVICQAYRRLERACTWDSHGDSYCSRSGIAW
;
A
#
# COMPACT_ATOMS: atom_id res chain seq x y z
N MET A 1 -0.86 16.52 42.22
CA MET A 1 -1.53 15.31 41.69
C MET A 1 -0.86 14.94 40.38
N ASN A 2 -0.20 13.79 40.39
CA ASN A 2 0.64 13.23 39.33
C ASN A 2 -0.19 12.43 38.29
N THR A 3 0.34 12.37 37.06
CA THR A 3 0.35 11.18 36.16
C THR A 3 -0.87 10.72 35.35
N ILE A 4 -1.82 11.58 34.94
CA ILE A 4 -2.89 11.19 33.96
C ILE A 4 -3.03 12.19 32.78
N GLU A 5 -1.93 12.68 32.19
CA GLU A 5 -2.00 13.48 30.95
C GLU A 5 -0.83 13.18 30.00
N GLN A 6 -0.38 11.93 29.97
CA GLN A 6 0.55 11.43 28.95
C GLN A 6 -0.18 10.81 27.73
N ASP A 7 -1.52 10.75 27.71
CA ASP A 7 -2.27 10.00 26.70
C ASP A 7 -2.98 10.88 25.66
N ARG A 8 -2.25 11.55 24.76
CA ARG A 8 -2.88 11.99 23.49
C ARG A 8 -1.98 12.43 22.33
N LYS A 9 -0.75 11.96 22.24
CA LYS A 9 0.02 12.12 20.98
C LYS A 9 0.11 10.76 20.30
N LEU A 10 -0.47 10.67 19.10
CA LEU A 10 -0.28 9.51 18.23
C LEU A 10 1.22 9.44 17.92
N GLY A 11 1.89 8.37 18.35
CA GLY A 11 3.31 8.18 18.08
C GLY A 11 3.57 8.12 16.57
N THR A 12 4.76 8.50 16.12
CA THR A 12 5.17 8.52 14.71
C THR A 12 4.98 7.16 14.03
N PHE A 13 5.22 6.08 14.76
CA PHE A 13 5.02 4.72 14.28
C PHE A 13 3.55 4.41 14.03
N LEU A 14 2.69 4.64 15.02
CA LEU A 14 1.26 4.32 14.94
C LEU A 14 0.51 5.25 13.99
N GLY A 15 0.87 6.54 13.99
CA GLY A 15 0.14 7.58 13.26
C GLY A 15 0.56 7.76 11.80
N VAL A 16 1.82 7.46 11.44
CA VAL A 16 2.35 7.78 10.10
C VAL A 16 2.92 6.54 9.41
N PHE A 17 3.78 5.79 10.10
CA PHE A 17 4.47 4.65 9.48
C PHE A 17 3.54 3.50 9.12
N THR A 18 2.70 3.07 10.06
CA THR A 18 1.73 1.99 9.84
C THR A 18 0.76 2.29 8.67
N PRO A 19 0.14 3.49 8.55
CA PRO A 19 -0.69 3.85 7.39
C PRO A 19 0.06 4.01 6.09
N THR A 20 1.29 4.50 6.12
CA THR A 20 2.08 4.61 4.89
C THR A 20 2.43 3.23 4.34
N ILE A 21 2.88 2.31 5.20
CA ILE A 21 3.19 0.93 4.76
C ILE A 21 1.94 0.20 4.29
N LEU A 22 0.82 0.36 5.01
CA LEU A 22 -0.42 -0.32 4.66
C LEU A 22 -0.97 0.11 3.29
N THR A 23 -0.80 1.38 2.94
CA THR A 23 -1.25 1.90 1.64
C THR A 23 -0.33 1.47 0.51
N ILE A 24 1.00 1.48 0.71
CA ILE A 24 1.96 1.01 -0.29
C ILE A 24 1.83 -0.51 -0.54
N LEU A 25 1.74 -1.30 0.53
CA LEU A 25 1.56 -2.76 0.46
C LEU A 25 0.09 -3.18 0.32
N GLY A 26 -0.78 -2.24 -0.04
CA GLY A 26 -2.22 -2.46 -0.05
C GLY A 26 -2.67 -3.48 -1.09
N VAL A 27 -3.99 -3.49 -1.31
CA VAL A 27 -4.67 -4.44 -2.21
C VAL A 27 -4.06 -4.50 -3.62
N ILE A 28 -3.51 -3.38 -4.10
CA ILE A 28 -2.91 -3.27 -5.44
C ILE A 28 -1.70 -4.21 -5.58
N MET A 29 -0.87 -4.36 -4.54
CA MET A 29 0.29 -5.25 -4.58
C MET A 29 -0.14 -6.71 -4.75
N TYR A 30 -1.21 -7.12 -4.07
CA TYR A 30 -1.68 -8.50 -4.05
C TYR A 30 -2.51 -8.87 -5.28
N LEU A 31 -3.46 -8.02 -5.70
CA LEU A 31 -4.37 -8.35 -6.81
C LEU A 31 -3.78 -8.02 -8.18
N ARG A 32 -2.95 -6.98 -8.29
CA ARG A 32 -2.55 -6.43 -9.59
C ARG A 32 -1.17 -6.88 -10.04
N THR A 33 -0.20 -6.94 -9.12
CA THR A 33 1.21 -7.23 -9.47
C THR A 33 1.39 -8.58 -10.16
N GLY A 34 0.66 -9.61 -9.73
CA GLY A 34 0.76 -10.95 -10.32
C GLY A 34 0.35 -10.97 -11.80
N TRP A 35 -0.79 -10.34 -12.13
CA TRP A 35 -1.24 -10.21 -13.51
C TRP A 35 -0.32 -9.29 -14.34
N LEU A 36 0.16 -8.19 -13.75
CA LEU A 36 1.02 -7.22 -14.43
C LEU A 36 2.36 -7.83 -14.84
N VAL A 37 3.00 -8.61 -13.96
CA VAL A 37 4.25 -9.32 -14.26
C VAL A 37 4.05 -10.37 -15.35
N GLY A 38 2.90 -11.04 -15.38
CA GLY A 38 2.55 -12.01 -16.43
C GLY A 38 2.41 -11.39 -17.82
N HIS A 39 1.90 -10.15 -17.91
CA HIS A 39 1.65 -9.50 -19.19
C HIS A 39 2.82 -8.65 -19.70
N LEU A 40 3.53 -7.94 -18.82
CA LEU A 40 4.64 -7.03 -19.16
C LEU A 40 6.02 -7.72 -19.10
N GLY A 41 6.11 -8.87 -18.43
CA GLY A 41 7.38 -9.52 -18.12
C GLY A 41 8.16 -8.85 -16.97
N LEU A 42 9.13 -9.59 -16.44
CA LEU A 42 9.83 -9.22 -15.20
C LEU A 42 10.68 -7.95 -15.35
N MET A 43 11.43 -7.82 -16.46
CA MET A 43 12.35 -6.69 -16.66
C MET A 43 11.61 -5.35 -16.83
N GLN A 44 10.49 -5.34 -17.58
CA GLN A 44 9.70 -4.12 -17.77
C GLN A 44 9.02 -3.69 -16.46
N MET A 45 8.48 -4.65 -15.71
CA MET A 45 7.87 -4.37 -14.41
C MET A 45 8.89 -3.76 -13.44
N LEU A 46 10.12 -4.26 -13.41
CA LEU A 46 11.18 -3.74 -12.54
C LEU A 46 11.54 -2.29 -12.88
N ILE A 47 11.58 -1.93 -14.17
CA ILE A 47 11.80 -0.54 -14.62
C ILE A 47 10.66 0.38 -14.16
N ILE A 48 9.40 -0.04 -14.33
CA ILE A 48 8.23 0.75 -13.92
C ILE A 48 8.25 1.01 -12.41
N VAL A 49 8.52 -0.03 -11.61
CA VAL A 49 8.62 0.09 -10.15
C VAL A 49 9.80 0.99 -9.74
N ALA A 50 10.94 0.91 -10.43
CA ALA A 50 12.09 1.77 -10.16
C ALA A 50 11.78 3.25 -10.42
N ILE A 51 11.11 3.56 -11.54
CA ILE A 51 10.69 4.92 -11.89
C ILE A 51 9.63 5.43 -10.90
N GLY A 52 8.64 4.61 -10.53
CA GLY A 52 7.63 5.01 -9.54
C GLY A 52 8.24 5.33 -8.17
N ASN A 53 9.19 4.52 -7.72
CA ASN A 53 9.90 4.76 -6.47
C ASN A 53 10.78 6.02 -6.54
N SER A 54 11.45 6.30 -7.66
CA SER A 54 12.26 7.52 -7.78
C SER A 54 11.42 8.79 -7.68
N ILE A 55 10.26 8.84 -8.35
CA ILE A 55 9.31 9.96 -8.26
C ILE A 55 8.82 10.14 -6.81
N THR A 56 8.49 9.05 -6.14
CA THR A 56 8.02 9.07 -4.74
C THR A 56 9.13 9.57 -3.79
N LEU A 57 10.37 9.13 -3.99
CA LEU A 57 11.53 9.57 -3.20
C LEU A 57 11.79 11.07 -3.37
N ILE A 58 11.79 11.58 -4.61
CA ILE A 58 11.99 13.01 -4.87
C ILE A 58 10.85 13.83 -4.24
N THR A 59 9.60 13.39 -4.39
CA THR A 59 8.41 14.09 -3.85
C THR A 59 8.44 14.12 -2.32
N THR A 60 8.78 13.01 -1.67
CA THR A 60 8.84 12.91 -0.21
C THR A 60 10.00 13.71 0.37
N LEU A 61 11.15 13.76 -0.31
CA LEU A 61 12.27 14.64 0.05
C LEU A 61 11.87 16.12 0.00
N SER A 62 11.19 16.55 -1.07
CA SER A 62 10.66 17.92 -1.16
C SER A 62 9.64 18.22 -0.07
N PHE A 63 8.72 17.28 0.20
CA PHE A 63 7.73 17.44 1.26
C PHE A 63 8.36 17.53 2.66
N SER A 64 9.41 16.75 2.92
CA SER A 64 10.19 16.79 4.17
C SER A 64 10.89 18.14 4.36
N ALA A 65 11.45 18.72 3.28
CA ALA A 65 12.06 20.04 3.32
C ALA A 65 11.01 21.11 3.66
N VAL A 66 9.82 21.05 3.07
CA VAL A 66 8.71 21.95 3.42
C VAL A 66 8.35 21.78 4.90
N ALA A 67 8.08 20.54 5.36
CA ALA A 67 7.68 20.25 6.74
C ALA A 67 8.69 20.71 7.79
N THR A 68 10.00 20.68 7.48
CA THR A 68 11.07 21.07 8.42
C THR A 68 11.20 22.60 8.54
N ASN A 69 10.83 23.37 7.51
CA ASN A 69 10.98 24.82 7.48
C ASN A 69 9.84 25.60 8.17
N ILE A 70 8.81 24.93 8.70
CA ILE A 70 7.60 25.59 9.23
C ILE A 70 7.34 25.16 10.67
N ARG A 71 6.85 26.10 11.50
CA ARG A 71 6.29 25.74 12.81
C ARG A 71 4.97 25.00 12.61
N VAL A 72 5.01 23.68 12.80
CA VAL A 72 3.85 22.80 12.65
C VAL A 72 2.81 23.16 13.71
N GLY A 73 1.71 23.79 13.28
CA GLY A 73 0.55 24.04 14.14
C GLY A 73 -0.31 22.78 14.31
N VAL A 74 -1.42 22.91 15.04
CA VAL A 74 -2.43 21.83 15.18
C VAL A 74 -3.24 21.73 13.88
N GLY A 75 -2.65 21.15 12.83
CA GLY A 75 -3.26 21.03 11.52
C GLY A 75 -2.64 19.90 10.70
N GLY A 76 -3.41 19.37 9.73
CA GLY A 76 -2.96 18.28 8.85
C GLY A 76 -2.07 18.75 7.69
N ALA A 77 -1.80 17.87 6.73
CA ALA A 77 -0.91 18.15 5.59
C ALA A 77 -1.30 19.43 4.79
N TYR A 78 -2.59 19.66 4.55
CA TYR A 78 -3.05 20.87 3.85
C TYR A 78 -2.71 22.17 4.61
N TYR A 79 -2.85 22.15 5.94
CA TYR A 79 -2.54 23.30 6.80
C TYR A 79 -1.04 23.66 6.76
N ILE A 80 -0.18 22.66 6.64
CA ILE A 80 1.26 22.85 6.48
C ILE A 80 1.53 23.53 5.13
N ILE A 81 0.97 23.02 4.03
CA ILE A 81 1.19 23.51 2.66
C ILE A 81 0.69 24.96 2.48
N SER A 82 -0.54 25.24 2.92
CA SER A 82 -1.17 26.57 2.72
C SER A 82 -0.41 27.68 3.46
N ARG A 83 0.30 27.34 4.54
CA ARG A 83 1.05 28.31 5.34
C ARG A 83 2.46 28.59 4.79
N SER A 84 3.02 27.67 4.01
CA SER A 84 4.35 27.82 3.40
C SER A 84 4.32 28.46 2.03
N LEU A 85 3.31 28.12 1.22
CA LEU A 85 3.26 28.48 -0.20
C LEU A 85 2.20 29.56 -0.50
N GLY A 86 1.45 29.99 0.51
CA GLY A 86 0.34 30.94 0.33
C GLY A 86 -0.97 30.26 -0.11
N LEU A 87 -2.05 31.03 -0.10
CA LEU A 87 -3.41 30.54 -0.38
C LEU A 87 -3.60 30.11 -1.83
N GLU A 88 -2.95 30.80 -2.78
CA GLU A 88 -3.04 30.51 -4.21
C GLU A 88 -2.43 29.15 -4.57
N ILE A 89 -1.18 28.90 -4.15
CA ILE A 89 -0.49 27.63 -4.39
C ILE A 89 -1.08 26.51 -3.51
N GLY A 90 -1.47 26.84 -2.28
CA GLY A 90 -2.16 25.90 -1.38
C GLY A 90 -3.46 25.38 -1.97
N GLY A 91 -4.28 26.23 -2.59
CA GLY A 91 -5.49 25.84 -3.30
C GLY A 91 -5.22 24.95 -4.51
N ALA A 92 -4.23 25.33 -5.34
CA ALA A 92 -3.85 24.59 -6.54
C ALA A 92 -3.38 23.15 -6.24
N ILE A 93 -2.68 22.93 -5.12
CA ILE A 93 -2.23 21.60 -4.68
C ILE A 93 -3.32 20.87 -3.88
N GLY A 94 -4.13 21.61 -3.11
CA GLY A 94 -5.14 21.03 -2.22
C GLY A 94 -6.27 20.30 -2.93
N ILE A 95 -6.78 20.86 -4.02
CA ILE A 95 -7.90 20.25 -4.77
C ILE A 95 -7.50 18.88 -5.36
N PRO A 96 -6.36 18.75 -6.07
CA PRO A 96 -5.86 17.45 -6.53
C PRO A 96 -5.59 16.45 -5.39
N LEU A 97 -5.04 16.91 -4.25
CA LEU A 97 -4.80 16.05 -3.10
C LEU A 97 -6.10 15.47 -2.53
N PHE A 98 -7.16 16.28 -2.44
CA PHE A 98 -8.47 15.81 -1.99
C PHE A 98 -9.09 14.76 -2.94
N LEU A 99 -9.03 15.02 -4.25
CA LEU A 99 -9.52 14.08 -5.26
C LEU A 99 -8.71 12.77 -5.24
N SER A 100 -7.39 12.86 -5.11
CA SER A 100 -6.51 11.69 -5.04
C SER A 100 -6.84 10.80 -3.84
N GLN A 101 -7.11 11.39 -2.67
CA GLN A 101 -7.53 10.63 -1.49
C GLN A 101 -8.90 9.96 -1.68
N THR A 102 -9.84 10.65 -2.35
CA THR A 102 -11.16 10.08 -2.67
C THR A 102 -11.03 8.88 -3.62
N PHE A 103 -10.20 8.99 -4.66
CA PHE A 103 -9.93 7.88 -5.57
C PHE A 103 -9.22 6.73 -4.87
N SER A 104 -8.27 7.01 -3.96
CA SER A 104 -7.56 5.98 -3.20
C SER A 104 -8.52 5.13 -2.34
N VAL A 105 -9.40 5.76 -1.55
CA VAL A 105 -10.41 5.06 -0.73
C VAL A 105 -11.35 4.23 -1.60
N THR A 106 -11.75 4.78 -2.76
CA THR A 106 -12.61 4.09 -3.72
C THR A 106 -11.93 2.85 -4.28
N LEU A 107 -10.69 2.98 -4.76
CA LEU A 107 -9.91 1.87 -5.33
C LEU A 107 -9.66 0.76 -4.31
N TYR A 108 -9.34 1.09 -3.06
CA TYR A 108 -9.19 0.07 -2.01
C TYR A 108 -10.50 -0.62 -1.66
N SER A 109 -11.63 0.10 -1.67
CA SER A 109 -12.95 -0.49 -1.44
C SER A 109 -13.35 -1.45 -2.57
N PHE A 110 -13.05 -1.10 -3.83
CA PHE A 110 -13.24 -2.00 -4.97
C PHE A 110 -12.34 -3.23 -4.90
N GLY A 111 -11.06 -3.05 -4.57
CA GLY A 111 -10.14 -4.17 -4.42
C GLY A 111 -10.55 -5.14 -3.31
N LEU A 112 -11.07 -4.63 -2.19
CA LEU A 112 -11.62 -5.47 -1.13
C LEU A 112 -12.87 -6.22 -1.60
N ALA A 113 -13.76 -5.56 -2.34
CA ALA A 113 -14.95 -6.20 -2.90
C ALA A 113 -14.61 -7.32 -3.91
N GLU A 114 -13.58 -7.11 -4.74
CA GLU A 114 -13.07 -8.12 -5.68
C GLU A 114 -12.46 -9.31 -4.94
N SER A 115 -11.67 -9.06 -3.90
CA SER A 115 -11.11 -10.12 -3.04
C SER A 115 -12.21 -10.93 -2.34
N LEU A 116 -13.29 -10.28 -1.90
CA LEU A 116 -14.42 -10.95 -1.25
C LEU A 116 -15.20 -11.86 -2.22
N ARG A 117 -15.28 -11.47 -3.49
CA ARG A 117 -15.92 -12.26 -4.54
C ARG A 117 -15.20 -13.59 -4.79
N TYR A 118 -13.88 -13.66 -4.59
CA TYR A 118 -13.16 -14.93 -4.67
C TYR A 118 -13.59 -15.94 -3.60
N VAL A 119 -14.08 -15.46 -2.44
CA VAL A 119 -14.59 -16.31 -1.34
C VAL A 119 -16.08 -16.61 -1.52
N TRP A 120 -16.87 -15.63 -1.94
CA TRP A 120 -18.32 -15.76 -2.16
C TRP A 120 -18.70 -15.35 -3.58
N HIS A 121 -19.00 -16.35 -4.42
CA HIS A 121 -19.15 -16.18 -5.87
C HIS A 121 -20.43 -15.44 -6.30
N ASP A 122 -21.49 -15.47 -5.48
CA ASP A 122 -22.85 -15.03 -5.85
C ASP A 122 -23.22 -13.57 -5.50
N ILE A 123 -22.26 -12.75 -5.07
CA ILE A 123 -22.58 -11.39 -4.57
C ILE A 123 -22.29 -10.31 -5.64
N PRO A 124 -23.25 -9.42 -5.96
CA PRO A 124 -23.04 -8.33 -6.91
C PRO A 124 -22.06 -7.29 -6.35
N ILE A 125 -21.00 -7.01 -7.12
CA ILE A 125 -19.86 -6.18 -6.68
C ILE A 125 -20.27 -4.76 -6.26
N GLN A 126 -21.24 -4.17 -6.95
CA GLN A 126 -21.73 -2.81 -6.69
C GLN A 126 -22.32 -2.68 -5.28
N LYS A 127 -23.09 -3.68 -4.83
CA LYS A 127 -23.70 -3.68 -3.48
C LYS A 127 -22.64 -3.84 -2.40
N VAL A 128 -21.67 -4.74 -2.62
CA VAL A 128 -20.58 -4.99 -1.68
C VAL A 128 -19.70 -3.75 -1.50
N THR A 129 -19.29 -3.12 -2.60
CA THR A 129 -18.48 -1.90 -2.55
C THR A 129 -19.23 -0.78 -1.83
N PHE A 130 -20.53 -0.61 -2.09
CA PHE A 130 -21.34 0.41 -1.40
C PHE A 130 -21.40 0.17 0.12
N ILE A 131 -21.60 -1.08 0.55
CA ILE A 131 -21.59 -1.46 1.97
C ILE A 131 -20.22 -1.20 2.59
N ILE A 132 -19.12 -1.57 1.92
CA ILE A 132 -17.75 -1.36 2.40
C ILE A 132 -17.45 0.14 2.57
N VAL A 133 -17.81 0.97 1.60
CA VAL A 133 -17.59 2.42 1.67
C VAL A 133 -18.35 3.03 2.85
N ILE A 134 -19.61 2.64 3.05
CA ILE A 134 -20.40 3.10 4.20
C ILE A 134 -19.76 2.62 5.52
N ALA A 135 -19.35 1.35 5.60
CA ALA A 135 -18.74 0.81 6.81
C ALA A 135 -17.43 1.52 7.17
N VAL A 136 -16.56 1.76 6.18
CA VAL A 136 -15.30 2.52 6.36
C VAL A 136 -15.59 3.97 6.71
N GLY A 137 -16.59 4.59 6.09
CA GLY A 137 -17.04 5.94 6.42
C GLY A 137 -17.53 6.06 7.87
N LEU A 138 -18.34 5.12 8.35
CA LEU A 138 -18.80 5.07 9.73
C LEU A 138 -17.65 4.84 10.72
N LEU A 139 -16.70 3.95 10.38
CA LEU A 139 -15.47 3.75 11.16
C LEU A 139 -14.62 5.02 11.26
N ALA A 140 -14.54 5.80 10.18
CA ALA A 140 -13.83 7.08 10.18
C ALA A 140 -14.51 8.11 11.10
N LEU A 141 -15.85 8.11 11.18
CA LEU A 141 -16.61 8.98 12.07
C LEU A 141 -16.53 8.55 13.55
N ALA A 142 -16.40 7.25 13.83
CA ALA A 142 -16.35 6.71 15.19
C ALA A 142 -15.08 7.09 15.97
N GLY A 143 -14.00 7.50 15.27
CA GLY A 143 -12.85 8.17 15.88
C GLY A 143 -11.48 7.69 15.39
N SER A 144 -10.57 8.65 15.20
CA SER A 144 -9.21 8.42 14.70
C SER A 144 -8.36 7.49 15.58
N LYS A 145 -8.57 7.51 16.91
CA LYS A 145 -7.88 6.60 17.83
C LYS A 145 -8.25 5.13 17.59
N ILE A 146 -9.52 4.85 17.30
CA ILE A 146 -10.01 3.48 17.04
C ILE A 146 -9.48 3.01 15.69
N ALA A 147 -9.54 3.86 14.66
CA ALA A 147 -9.00 3.54 13.33
C ALA A 147 -7.51 3.16 13.37
N LEU A 148 -6.69 3.92 14.11
CA LEU A 148 -5.25 3.65 14.21
C LEU A 148 -4.93 2.40 15.05
N LYS A 149 -5.72 2.12 16.10
CA LYS A 149 -5.56 0.89 16.89
C LYS A 149 -5.95 -0.35 16.09
N THR A 150 -7.01 -0.26 15.29
CA THR A 150 -7.43 -1.31 14.36
C THR A 150 -6.35 -1.61 13.33
N GLN A 151 -5.43 -0.70 13.05
CA GLN A 151 -4.42 -0.89 12.02
C GLN A 151 -3.25 -1.80 12.41
N ILE A 152 -2.95 -1.93 13.71
CA ILE A 152 -1.90 -2.80 14.23
C ILE A 152 -2.10 -4.28 13.85
N PRO A 153 -3.29 -4.89 14.06
CA PRO A 153 -3.49 -6.29 13.67
C PRO A 153 -3.37 -6.49 12.15
N ILE A 154 -3.77 -5.51 11.33
CA ILE A 154 -3.58 -5.59 9.87
C ILE A 154 -2.08 -5.60 9.52
N MET A 155 -1.26 -4.81 10.20
CA MET A 155 0.19 -4.80 9.97
C MET A 155 0.83 -6.16 10.28
N ILE A 156 0.39 -6.83 11.35
CA ILE A 156 0.84 -8.19 11.69
C ILE A 156 0.42 -9.18 10.62
N LEU A 157 -0.84 -9.10 10.14
CA LEU A 157 -1.36 -9.96 9.09
C LEU A 157 -0.57 -9.82 7.78
N ILE A 158 -0.22 -8.60 7.38
CA ILE A 158 0.61 -8.34 6.19
C ILE A 158 2.02 -8.88 6.40
N GLY A 159 2.61 -8.71 7.58
CA GLY A 159 3.91 -9.29 7.90
C GLY A 159 3.94 -10.81 7.71
N ILE A 160 2.90 -11.50 8.18
CA ILE A 160 2.72 -12.94 8.00
C ILE A 160 2.53 -13.29 6.51
N SER A 161 1.75 -12.49 5.78
CA SER A 161 1.53 -12.69 4.34
C SER A 161 2.82 -12.54 3.53
N LEU A 162 3.66 -11.54 3.83
CA LEU A 162 4.95 -11.34 3.17
C LEU A 162 5.94 -12.47 3.49
N MET A 163 5.95 -12.95 4.74
CA MET A 163 6.73 -14.14 5.10
C MET A 163 6.28 -15.36 4.29
N ALA A 164 4.96 -15.58 4.15
CA ALA A 164 4.42 -16.68 3.35
C ALA A 164 4.83 -16.57 1.87
N ILE A 165 4.75 -15.37 1.27
CA ILE A 165 5.19 -15.13 -0.11
C ILE A 165 6.70 -15.39 -0.26
N THR A 166 7.51 -14.92 0.68
CA THR A 166 8.97 -15.13 0.64
C THR A 166 9.31 -16.61 0.76
N LEU A 167 8.60 -17.36 1.61
CA LEU A 167 8.76 -18.80 1.71
C LEU A 167 8.35 -19.52 0.42
N VAL A 168 7.26 -19.10 -0.22
CA VAL A 168 6.83 -19.64 -1.53
C VAL A 168 7.88 -19.35 -2.61
N ILE A 169 8.42 -18.14 -2.67
CA ILE A 169 9.48 -17.76 -3.63
C ILE A 169 10.77 -18.53 -3.34
N CYS A 170 11.14 -18.70 -2.06
CA CYS A 170 12.30 -19.50 -1.67
C CYS A 170 12.11 -20.98 -2.04
N GLN A 171 10.91 -21.53 -1.88
CA GLN A 171 10.58 -22.88 -2.32
C GLN A 171 10.62 -23.00 -3.85
N ALA A 172 10.13 -22.00 -4.58
CA ALA A 172 10.17 -21.96 -6.04
C ALA A 172 11.61 -21.87 -6.57
N TYR A 173 12.45 -21.00 -5.99
CA TYR A 173 13.86 -20.87 -6.35
C TYR A 173 14.63 -22.18 -6.09
N ARG A 174 14.42 -22.80 -4.91
CA ARG A 174 15.01 -24.10 -4.59
C ARG A 174 14.46 -25.25 -5.46
N ARG A 175 13.30 -25.08 -6.10
CA ARG A 175 12.75 -26.02 -7.07
C ARG A 175 13.38 -25.83 -8.46
N LEU A 176 13.68 -24.60 -8.84
CA LEU A 176 14.44 -24.25 -10.04
C LEU A 176 15.90 -24.70 -9.96
N GLU A 177 16.56 -24.52 -8.81
CA GLU A 177 17.93 -24.99 -8.60
C GLU A 177 18.06 -26.52 -8.73
N ARG A 178 17.04 -27.28 -8.31
CA ARG A 178 17.00 -28.74 -8.49
C ARG A 178 16.66 -29.18 -9.91
N ALA A 179 16.05 -28.31 -10.72
CA ALA A 179 15.71 -28.59 -12.12
C ALA A 179 16.87 -28.21 -13.08
N CYS A 180 17.67 -27.21 -12.72
CA CYS A 180 18.90 -26.81 -13.41
C CYS A 180 20.15 -27.25 -12.64
N THR A 181 20.27 -28.53 -12.32
CA THR A 181 21.59 -29.06 -11.95
C THR A 181 22.42 -29.13 -13.23
N TRP A 182 23.45 -28.30 -13.30
CA TRP A 182 24.45 -28.28 -14.35
C TRP A 182 25.07 -29.68 -14.49
N ASP A 183 24.70 -30.41 -15.55
CA ASP A 183 25.52 -31.53 -16.01
C ASP A 183 26.76 -30.97 -16.71
N SER A 184 27.89 -31.66 -16.53
CA SER A 184 29.24 -31.20 -16.88
C SER A 184 29.51 -31.21 -18.38
N HIS A 185 28.51 -31.53 -19.19
CA HIS A 185 28.56 -31.60 -20.64
C HIS A 185 27.58 -30.59 -21.24
N GLY A 186 28.07 -29.36 -21.48
CA GLY A 186 27.74 -28.46 -22.60
C GLY A 186 26.32 -28.23 -23.15
N ASP A 187 25.28 -28.92 -22.70
CA ASP A 187 23.96 -28.93 -23.33
C ASP A 187 22.88 -28.57 -22.30
N SER A 188 22.35 -27.35 -22.42
CA SER A 188 21.31 -26.82 -21.55
C SER A 188 19.93 -27.36 -21.94
N TYR A 189 19.57 -28.59 -21.54
CA TYR A 189 18.19 -29.08 -21.65
C TYR A 189 17.37 -28.62 -20.44
N CYS A 190 16.91 -27.37 -20.47
CA CYS A 190 15.83 -26.94 -19.57
C CYS A 190 14.52 -27.57 -20.07
N SER A 191 14.12 -28.71 -19.49
CA SER A 191 12.91 -29.44 -19.88
C SER A 191 11.68 -28.54 -19.74
N ARG A 192 11.14 -28.14 -20.89
CA ARG A 192 9.87 -27.46 -21.06
C ARG A 192 8.74 -28.40 -20.64
N SER A 193 8.38 -28.41 -19.36
CA SER A 193 7.13 -29.05 -18.92
C SER A 193 6.54 -28.38 -17.68
N GLY A 194 5.37 -27.76 -17.85
CA GLY A 194 4.35 -27.78 -16.80
C GLY A 194 3.91 -26.48 -16.14
N ILE A 195 4.23 -25.28 -16.66
CA ILE A 195 3.56 -24.05 -16.21
C ILE A 195 2.40 -23.78 -17.16
N ALA A 196 1.27 -24.44 -16.91
CA ALA A 196 -0.01 -23.99 -17.42
C ALA A 196 -0.46 -22.81 -16.55
N TRP A 197 -0.77 -21.70 -17.22
CA TRP A 197 -1.34 -20.48 -16.65
C TRP A 197 -2.73 -20.73 -16.03
#